data_AF-A0A3M2BGL6-F1
#
_entry.id   AF-A0A3M2BGL6-F1
#
_cell.length_a   1.000
_cell.length_b   1.000
_cell.length_c   1.000
_cell.angle_alpha   90.00
_cell.angle_beta   90.00
_cell.angle_gamma   90.00
#
_symmetry.space_group_name_H-M   'P 1'
#
loop_
_entity.id
_entity.type
_entity.pdbx_description
1 polymer ?
#
loop_
_entity_poly.entity_id
_entity_poly.type
_entity_poly.pdbx_seq_one_letter_code
_entity_poly.pdbx_strand_id
1 'polypeptide(L)'
;MRSEPALSATVSPSAVVLCSTAVVVATTYLLGASWLATSLLGLPIGLWLIAAVYACWRRGWLELLEASLPAIDRQRWIALSPLTQRRLAPILRYWVALRAIVSDLLIAAWNFEHRSLDDLRNCACQALDAHPELAAPVKIVIIAPEETAHAVMRHESPVPVRWRLLADADVMPAHGIDVVFRVDDIQRGLATLPEPEGTEATWFDWSIPRPLSFASVFPHQNDPAQVTIDLLPDSESDDPLVTALLVAAGVQARCPARLSLIDRLCGRIPLDGIEQPGAIDPGAFRVRAMRRLAQILAPRDPAQATVLERMAAAVVSAWLVTPAARIPMIDRRSLMEDMARFLADRPETWLRLAAIRFANLDDEAAIDALLRADPLVRAHADQLVLDQHAFVQSEMDLGGAGSLTLGRICAGVCLLAAQHDYEQLDFLRDDLIEDLRYAGWFVGRDQDAVVLYRVIRELTRVRRAESRGLPAIGSTSDRHAA
;
A
#
# COMPACT_ATOMS: atom_id res chain seq x y z
N MET A 1 -43.40 34.64 -8.69
CA MET A 1 -42.08 34.26 -9.22
C MET A 1 -41.41 35.51 -9.76
N ARG A 2 -40.56 36.16 -8.96
CA ARG A 2 -39.66 37.22 -9.41
C ARG A 2 -38.32 36.54 -9.68
N SER A 3 -37.84 36.62 -10.91
CA SER A 3 -36.51 36.17 -11.31
C SER A 3 -35.47 37.02 -10.56
N GLU A 4 -34.68 36.39 -9.69
CA GLU A 4 -33.50 37.05 -9.12
C GLU A 4 -32.50 37.37 -10.24
N PRO A 5 -31.93 38.58 -10.28
CA PRO A 5 -30.89 38.91 -11.24
C PRO A 5 -29.64 38.11 -10.88
N ALA A 6 -29.20 37.25 -11.80
CA ALA A 6 -27.90 36.60 -11.72
C ALA A 6 -26.81 37.68 -11.67
N LEU A 7 -26.23 37.90 -10.50
CA LEU A 7 -25.04 38.72 -10.31
C LEU A 7 -23.86 38.00 -10.96
N SER A 8 -23.62 38.25 -12.25
CA SER A 8 -22.34 37.91 -12.89
C SER A 8 -21.30 38.92 -12.42
N ALA A 9 -20.72 38.68 -11.24
CA ALA A 9 -19.55 39.42 -10.79
C ALA A 9 -18.38 39.11 -11.74
N THR A 10 -18.12 39.99 -12.69
CA THR A 10 -16.94 39.89 -13.55
C THR A 10 -15.71 40.24 -12.71
N VAL A 11 -14.95 39.21 -12.34
CA VAL A 11 -13.68 39.38 -11.62
C VAL A 11 -12.75 40.23 -12.48
N SER A 12 -12.25 41.33 -11.90
CA SER A 12 -11.39 42.24 -12.66
C SER A 12 -10.06 41.54 -13.02
N PRO A 13 -9.52 41.78 -14.22
CA PRO A 13 -8.16 41.40 -14.63
C PRO A 13 -7.08 41.52 -13.55
N SER A 14 -7.13 42.63 -12.81
CA SER A 14 -6.19 42.97 -11.76
C SER A 14 -6.31 42.03 -10.57
N ALA A 15 -7.54 41.65 -10.20
CA ALA A 15 -7.79 40.69 -9.13
C ALA A 15 -7.26 39.30 -9.49
N VAL A 16 -7.44 38.85 -10.74
CA VAL A 16 -6.88 37.58 -11.22
C VAL A 16 -5.37 37.56 -11.11
N VAL A 17 -4.69 38.62 -11.59
CA VAL A 17 -3.22 38.71 -11.56
C VAL A 17 -2.69 38.75 -10.13
N LEU A 18 -3.37 39.47 -9.23
CA LEU A 18 -3.00 39.54 -7.82
C LEU A 18 -3.16 38.18 -7.14
N CYS A 19 -4.28 37.49 -7.37
CA CYS A 19 -4.52 36.13 -6.85
C CYS A 19 -3.51 35.13 -7.40
N SER A 20 -3.27 35.10 -8.72
CA SER A 20 -2.30 34.22 -9.35
C SER A 20 -0.88 34.46 -8.83
N THR A 21 -0.50 35.72 -8.56
CA THR A 21 0.81 36.00 -7.96
C THR A 21 0.90 35.54 -6.51
N ALA A 22 -0.13 35.83 -5.71
CA ALA A 22 -0.20 35.36 -4.33
C ALA A 22 -0.09 33.83 -4.28
N VAL A 23 -0.71 33.14 -5.22
CA VAL A 23 -0.60 31.69 -5.42
C VAL A 23 0.82 31.26 -5.75
N VAL A 24 1.51 31.89 -6.70
CA VAL A 24 2.89 31.48 -7.02
C VAL A 24 3.82 31.73 -5.84
N VAL A 25 3.69 32.86 -5.15
CA VAL A 25 4.48 33.17 -3.95
C VAL A 25 4.19 32.17 -2.83
N ALA A 26 2.93 31.86 -2.56
CA ALA A 26 2.52 30.85 -1.59
C ALA A 26 3.02 29.46 -1.97
N THR A 27 2.90 29.05 -3.23
CA THR A 27 3.39 27.77 -3.74
C THR A 27 4.91 27.66 -3.59
N THR A 28 5.64 28.73 -3.92
CA THR A 28 7.10 28.73 -3.81
C THR A 28 7.53 28.65 -2.34
N TYR A 29 6.83 29.34 -1.44
CA TYR A 29 7.02 29.22 0.01
C TYR A 29 6.71 27.79 0.52
N LEU A 30 5.60 27.18 0.09
CA LEU A 30 5.20 25.80 0.42
C LEU A 30 6.19 24.75 -0.07
N LEU A 31 6.90 25.02 -1.17
CA LEU A 31 7.96 24.17 -1.71
C LEU A 31 9.29 24.29 -0.94
N GLY A 32 9.30 24.99 0.21
CA GLY A 32 10.46 25.10 1.09
C GLY A 32 11.33 26.33 0.85
N ALA A 33 10.90 27.27 0.01
CA ALA A 33 11.59 28.55 -0.18
C ALA A 33 11.24 29.54 0.94
N SER A 34 11.53 29.18 2.20
CA SER A 34 11.26 30.02 3.37
C SER A 34 11.96 31.38 3.30
N TRP A 35 13.03 31.50 2.50
CA TRP A 35 13.70 32.77 2.20
C TRP A 35 12.80 33.81 1.51
N LEU A 36 11.69 33.42 0.89
CA LEU A 36 10.69 34.37 0.37
C LEU A 36 9.98 35.17 1.47
N ALA A 37 10.01 34.70 2.71
CA ALA A 37 9.50 35.46 3.85
C ALA A 37 10.43 36.62 4.25
N THR A 38 11.69 36.63 3.77
CA THR A 38 12.59 37.77 4.00
C THR A 38 12.29 38.90 3.02
N SER A 39 11.96 40.08 3.55
CA SER A 39 11.50 41.25 2.79
C SER A 39 12.49 41.71 1.70
N LEU A 40 13.79 41.45 1.92
CA LEU A 40 14.88 41.85 1.02
C LEU A 40 14.94 41.03 -0.28
N LEU A 41 14.62 39.73 -0.24
CA LEU A 41 14.63 38.84 -1.40
C LEU A 41 13.23 38.56 -1.95
N GLY A 42 12.23 38.49 -1.07
CA GLY A 42 10.85 38.17 -1.44
C GLY A 42 10.17 39.23 -2.30
N LEU A 43 10.42 40.52 -2.03
CA LEU A 43 9.78 41.64 -2.74
C LEU A 43 10.20 41.75 -4.22
N PRO A 44 11.51 41.76 -4.57
CA PRO A 44 11.91 41.81 -5.98
C PRO A 44 11.50 40.55 -6.75
N ILE A 45 11.60 39.36 -6.15
CA ILE A 45 11.21 38.10 -6.80
C ILE A 45 9.68 38.01 -6.95
N GLY A 46 8.92 38.47 -5.96
CA GLY A 46 7.47 38.61 -6.04
C GLY A 46 7.05 39.54 -7.19
N LEU A 47 7.69 40.70 -7.35
CA LEU A 47 7.44 41.62 -8.47
C LEU A 47 7.73 40.99 -9.84
N TRP A 48 8.81 40.23 -9.97
CA TRP A 48 9.11 39.48 -11.19
C TRP A 48 8.07 38.39 -11.48
N LEU A 49 7.58 37.71 -10.44
CA LEU A 49 6.48 36.74 -10.55
C LEU A 49 5.17 37.41 -10.97
N ILE A 50 4.83 38.60 -10.42
CA ILE A 50 3.64 39.38 -10.84
C ILE A 50 3.75 39.71 -12.33
N ALA A 51 4.90 40.25 -12.74
CA ALA A 51 5.14 40.65 -14.13
C ALA A 51 5.09 39.44 -15.08
N ALA A 52 5.65 38.30 -14.69
CA ALA A 52 5.60 37.06 -15.45
C ALA A 52 4.16 36.52 -15.58
N VAL A 53 3.42 36.47 -14.47
CA VAL A 53 2.01 36.05 -14.45
C VAL A 53 1.14 36.97 -15.32
N TYR A 54 1.31 38.29 -15.20
CA TYR A 54 0.59 39.28 -16.02
C TYR A 54 0.93 39.16 -17.51
N ALA A 55 2.22 39.01 -17.84
CA ALA A 55 2.68 38.85 -19.22
C ALA A 55 2.16 37.56 -19.85
N CYS A 56 2.11 36.47 -19.08
CA CYS A 56 1.55 35.20 -19.54
C CYS A 56 0.01 35.29 -19.65
N TRP A 57 -0.69 35.92 -18.71
CA TRP A 57 -2.16 36.09 -18.74
C TRP A 57 -2.62 36.87 -19.98
N ARG A 58 -1.96 37.99 -20.29
CA ARG A 58 -2.25 38.85 -21.44
C ARG A 58 -2.07 38.14 -22.80
N ARG A 59 -1.30 37.06 -22.85
CA ARG A 59 -0.92 36.37 -24.07
C ARG A 59 -1.74 35.09 -24.34
N GLY A 60 -2.83 34.88 -23.59
CA GLY A 60 -3.66 33.68 -23.69
C GLY A 60 -3.05 32.53 -22.91
N TRP A 61 -3.09 32.61 -21.58
CA TRP A 61 -2.43 31.65 -20.67
C TRP A 61 -2.78 30.19 -20.94
N LEU A 62 -4.03 29.91 -21.34
CA LEU A 62 -4.50 28.57 -21.66
C LEU A 62 -3.88 28.06 -22.97
N GLU A 63 -3.89 28.86 -24.03
CA GLU A 63 -3.29 28.51 -25.32
C GLU A 63 -1.76 28.43 -25.23
N LEU A 64 -1.13 29.30 -24.43
CA LEU A 64 0.32 29.28 -24.23
C LEU A 64 0.74 28.17 -23.29
N LEU A 65 -0.05 27.79 -22.27
CA LEU A 65 0.22 26.55 -21.55
C LEU A 65 0.03 25.35 -22.46
N GLU A 66 -1.12 25.21 -23.13
CA GLU A 66 -1.37 24.12 -24.07
C GLU A 66 -0.34 24.03 -25.21
N ALA A 67 0.18 25.16 -25.70
CA ALA A 67 1.15 25.22 -26.80
C ALA A 67 2.64 25.28 -26.39
N SER A 68 2.99 25.78 -25.21
CA SER A 68 4.37 25.74 -24.67
C SER A 68 4.66 24.43 -23.93
N LEU A 69 3.62 23.65 -23.66
CA LEU A 69 3.73 22.26 -23.31
C LEU A 69 4.22 21.48 -24.53
N PRO A 70 5.39 20.81 -24.48
CA PRO A 70 5.34 19.45 -24.95
C PRO A 70 4.23 18.82 -24.10
N ALA A 71 3.11 18.43 -24.71
CA ALA A 71 2.43 17.26 -24.19
C ALA A 71 3.58 16.28 -23.92
N ILE A 72 3.82 15.95 -22.65
CA ILE A 72 4.72 14.86 -22.31
C ILE A 72 3.96 13.63 -22.79
N ASP A 73 3.94 13.50 -24.10
CA ASP A 73 3.60 12.28 -24.77
C ASP A 73 4.55 11.29 -24.12
N ARG A 74 3.98 10.35 -23.36
CA ARG A 74 4.74 9.32 -22.67
C ARG A 74 5.75 8.70 -23.63
N GLN A 75 5.39 8.57 -24.91
CA GLN A 75 6.28 8.08 -25.96
C GLN A 75 7.51 8.98 -26.17
N ARG A 76 7.36 10.31 -26.16
CA ARG A 76 8.48 11.26 -26.28
C ARG A 76 9.37 11.28 -25.03
N TRP A 77 8.80 11.14 -23.83
CA TRP A 77 9.62 11.00 -22.62
C TRP A 77 10.45 9.73 -22.66
N ILE A 78 9.84 8.60 -23.02
CA ILE A 78 10.51 7.30 -23.19
C ILE A 78 11.63 7.38 -24.25
N ALA A 79 11.47 8.22 -25.29
CA ALA A 79 12.47 8.40 -26.34
C ALA A 79 13.71 9.20 -25.91
N LEU A 80 13.68 9.91 -24.77
CA LEU A 80 14.86 10.62 -24.27
C LEU A 80 15.91 9.66 -23.72
N SER A 81 17.19 10.04 -23.82
CA SER A 81 18.25 9.25 -23.20
C SER A 81 18.03 9.15 -21.67
N PRO A 82 18.37 8.01 -21.03
CA PRO A 82 18.21 7.84 -19.59
C PRO A 82 18.95 8.90 -18.76
N LEU A 83 20.08 9.40 -19.27
CA LEU A 83 20.84 10.49 -18.64
C LEU A 83 20.08 11.82 -18.70
N THR A 84 19.45 12.13 -19.84
CA THR A 84 18.63 13.33 -20.02
C THR A 84 17.39 13.26 -19.14
N GLN A 85 16.70 12.11 -19.10
CA GLN A 85 15.56 11.88 -18.23
C GLN A 85 15.93 12.15 -16.76
N ARG A 86 17.06 11.62 -16.29
CA ARG A 86 17.55 11.84 -14.92
C ARG A 86 17.83 13.31 -14.59
N ARG A 87 18.39 14.06 -15.54
CA ARG A 87 18.69 15.50 -15.35
C ARG A 87 17.43 16.36 -15.34
N LEU A 88 16.44 16.03 -16.17
CA LEU A 88 15.20 16.79 -16.30
C LEU A 88 14.12 16.38 -15.29
N ALA A 89 14.17 15.17 -14.74
CA ALA A 89 13.15 14.64 -13.84
C ALA A 89 12.82 15.56 -12.64
N PRO A 90 13.79 16.15 -11.92
CA PRO A 90 13.48 17.08 -10.82
C PRO A 90 12.66 18.28 -11.32
N ILE A 91 13.11 18.90 -12.42
CA ILE A 91 12.45 20.07 -13.02
C ILE A 91 11.01 19.70 -13.42
N LEU A 92 10.82 18.55 -14.07
CA LEU A 92 9.50 18.09 -14.50
C LEU A 92 8.57 17.80 -13.33
N ARG A 93 9.05 17.23 -12.23
CA ARG A 93 8.22 17.01 -11.03
C ARG A 93 7.72 18.33 -10.46
N TYR A 94 8.60 19.31 -10.27
CA TYR A 94 8.19 20.65 -9.83
C TYR A 94 7.16 21.25 -10.78
N TRP A 95 7.35 21.05 -12.08
CA TRP A 95 6.48 21.59 -13.11
C TRP A 95 5.10 20.92 -13.14
N VAL A 96 5.03 19.59 -12.99
CA VAL A 96 3.77 18.83 -12.84
C VAL A 96 3.01 19.25 -11.59
N ALA A 97 3.69 19.35 -10.45
CA ALA A 97 3.08 19.79 -9.20
C ALA A 97 2.52 21.22 -9.32
N LEU A 98 3.32 22.15 -9.88
CA LEU A 98 2.91 23.53 -10.11
C LEU A 98 1.69 23.60 -11.04
N ARG A 99 1.67 22.83 -12.14
CA ARG A 99 0.54 22.79 -13.07
C ARG A 99 -0.75 22.36 -12.37
N ALA A 100 -0.69 21.31 -11.55
CA ALA A 100 -1.86 20.80 -10.82
C ALA A 100 -2.43 21.85 -9.87
N ILE A 101 -1.55 22.48 -9.07
CA ILE A 101 -1.92 23.54 -8.14
C ILE A 101 -2.58 24.70 -8.87
N VAL A 102 -1.98 25.19 -9.96
CA VAL A 102 -2.56 26.32 -10.70
C VAL A 102 -3.88 25.93 -11.37
N SER A 103 -3.98 24.71 -11.91
CA SER A 103 -5.23 24.22 -12.50
C SER A 103 -6.37 24.17 -11.47
N ASP A 104 -6.12 23.61 -10.28
CA ASP A 104 -7.13 23.52 -9.23
C ASP A 104 -7.53 24.91 -8.70
N LEU A 105 -6.56 25.82 -8.54
CA LEU A 105 -6.85 27.19 -8.14
C LEU A 105 -7.64 27.99 -9.17
N LEU A 106 -7.42 27.75 -10.46
CA LEU A 106 -8.24 28.34 -11.52
C LEU A 106 -9.67 27.81 -11.49
N ILE A 107 -9.85 26.49 -11.28
CA ILE A 107 -11.17 25.87 -11.14
C ILE A 107 -11.88 26.42 -9.89
N ALA A 108 -11.19 26.47 -8.75
CA ALA A 108 -11.74 27.00 -7.50
C ALA A 108 -12.10 28.49 -7.62
N ALA A 109 -11.24 29.30 -8.26
CA ALA A 109 -11.53 30.70 -8.51
C ALA A 109 -12.73 30.89 -9.46
N TRP A 110 -12.89 30.02 -10.45
CA TRP A 110 -14.05 30.02 -11.34
C TRP A 110 -15.35 29.65 -10.61
N ASN A 111 -15.27 28.69 -9.68
CA ASN A 111 -16.41 28.20 -8.89
C ASN A 111 -16.65 29.01 -7.60
N PHE A 112 -15.82 30.01 -7.30
CA PHE A 112 -15.81 30.75 -6.02
C PHE A 112 -15.66 29.83 -4.79
N GLU A 113 -14.96 28.71 -4.93
CA GLU A 113 -14.68 27.77 -3.83
C GLU A 113 -13.44 28.19 -3.05
N HIS A 114 -13.49 28.08 -1.72
CA HIS A 114 -12.30 28.22 -0.88
C HIS A 114 -11.49 26.91 -0.91
N ARG A 115 -10.19 27.02 -1.16
CA ARG A 115 -9.23 25.89 -1.06
C ARG A 115 -8.31 26.09 0.13
N SER A 116 -8.24 25.09 0.99
CA SER A 116 -7.26 25.04 2.07
C SER A 116 -5.86 24.71 1.51
N LEU A 117 -4.82 24.96 2.32
CA LEU A 117 -3.45 24.55 1.96
C LEU A 117 -3.33 23.03 1.78
N ASP A 118 -4.09 22.26 2.57
CA ASP A 118 -4.12 20.80 2.47
C ASP A 118 -4.75 20.33 1.16
N ASP A 119 -5.80 21.02 0.67
CA ASP A 119 -6.42 20.69 -0.62
C ASP A 119 -5.42 20.88 -1.77
N LEU A 120 -4.69 21.99 -1.76
CA LEU A 120 -3.67 22.29 -2.78
C LEU A 120 -2.52 21.28 -2.73
N ARG A 121 -2.07 20.93 -1.52
CA ARG A 121 -1.06 19.89 -1.31
C ARG A 121 -1.54 18.54 -1.85
N ASN A 122 -2.79 18.16 -1.55
CA ASN A 122 -3.38 16.91 -2.00
C ASN A 122 -3.52 16.86 -3.53
N CYS A 123 -3.94 17.98 -4.15
CA CYS A 123 -3.98 18.11 -5.61
C CYS A 123 -2.60 17.90 -6.24
N ALA A 124 -1.55 18.54 -5.70
CA ALA A 124 -0.18 18.38 -6.17
C ALA A 124 0.32 16.93 -6.02
N CYS A 125 0.02 16.29 -4.87
CA CYS A 125 0.36 14.89 -4.63
C CYS A 125 -0.35 13.97 -5.65
N GLN A 126 -1.66 14.10 -5.84
CA GLN A 126 -2.43 13.29 -6.79
C GLN A 126 -1.92 13.44 -8.22
N ALA A 127 -1.55 14.66 -8.64
CA ALA A 127 -0.98 14.89 -9.95
C ALA A 127 0.38 14.21 -10.11
N LEU A 128 1.28 14.32 -9.13
CA LEU A 128 2.56 13.60 -9.16
C LEU A 128 2.37 12.08 -9.19
N ASP A 129 1.39 11.56 -8.45
CA ASP A 129 1.08 10.13 -8.36
C ASP A 129 0.55 9.57 -9.69
N ALA A 130 -0.05 10.42 -10.54
CA ALA A 130 -0.48 10.06 -11.89
C ALA A 130 0.68 9.92 -12.90
N HIS A 131 1.90 10.31 -12.52
CA HIS A 131 3.10 10.32 -13.36
C HIS A 131 4.21 9.38 -12.83
N PRO A 132 4.00 8.06 -12.81
CA PRO A 132 4.97 7.09 -12.29
C PRO A 132 6.30 7.11 -13.06
N GLU A 133 6.34 7.57 -14.32
CA GLU A 133 7.57 7.76 -15.09
C GLU A 133 8.54 8.79 -14.49
N LEU A 134 8.06 9.63 -13.56
CA LEU A 134 8.88 10.58 -12.82
C LEU A 134 9.51 9.95 -11.57
N ALA A 135 9.15 8.71 -11.20
CA ALA A 135 9.68 8.06 -10.01
C ALA A 135 11.20 7.89 -10.10
N ALA A 136 11.90 8.20 -9.00
CA ALA A 136 13.32 7.88 -8.88
C ALA A 136 13.49 6.36 -8.58
N PRO A 137 14.65 5.76 -8.89
CA PRO A 137 15.00 4.43 -8.37
C PRO A 137 14.86 4.36 -6.85
N VAL A 138 14.55 3.18 -6.32
CA VAL A 138 14.49 2.90 -4.87
C VAL A 138 15.88 3.11 -4.29
N LYS A 139 16.04 3.96 -3.28
CA LYS A 139 17.34 4.28 -2.69
C LYS A 139 17.53 3.47 -1.43
N ILE A 140 18.43 2.50 -1.49
CA ILE A 140 18.79 1.64 -0.36
C ILE A 140 20.23 1.96 0.04
N VAL A 141 20.40 2.34 1.30
CA VAL A 141 21.70 2.58 1.92
C VAL A 141 22.09 1.35 2.72
N ILE A 142 23.31 0.85 2.54
CA ILE A 142 23.86 -0.27 3.30
C ILE A 142 25.00 0.25 4.16
N ILE A 143 24.94 -0.06 5.45
CA ILE A 143 25.99 0.18 6.46
C ILE A 143 26.36 -1.20 7.01
N ALA A 144 27.32 -1.85 6.37
CA ALA A 144 27.72 -3.22 6.67
C ALA A 144 29.18 -3.45 6.23
N PRO A 145 29.85 -4.51 6.69
CA PRO A 145 31.12 -4.96 6.10
C PRO A 145 31.00 -5.07 4.57
N GLU A 146 32.08 -4.73 3.86
CA GLU A 146 32.07 -4.66 2.40
C GLU A 146 31.66 -5.98 1.74
N GLU A 147 32.07 -7.12 2.31
CA GLU A 147 31.69 -8.45 1.84
C GLU A 147 30.17 -8.68 1.91
N THR A 148 29.55 -8.40 3.07
CA THR A 148 28.10 -8.51 3.27
C THR A 148 27.34 -7.55 2.36
N ALA A 149 27.83 -6.32 2.20
CA ALA A 149 27.21 -5.33 1.32
C ALA A 149 27.24 -5.79 -0.15
N HIS A 150 28.38 -6.31 -0.62
CA HIS A 150 28.49 -6.82 -1.99
C HIS A 150 27.63 -8.07 -2.23
N ALA A 151 27.49 -8.96 -1.23
CA ALA A 151 26.60 -10.12 -1.32
C ALA A 151 25.14 -9.67 -1.54
N VAL A 152 24.64 -8.78 -0.68
CA VAL A 152 23.29 -8.20 -0.82
C VAL A 152 23.11 -7.44 -2.14
N MET A 153 24.13 -6.71 -2.60
CA MET A 153 24.01 -5.91 -3.83
C MET A 153 24.14 -6.73 -5.12
N ARG A 154 24.61 -7.98 -5.07
CA ARG A 154 24.87 -8.82 -6.25
C ARG A 154 23.59 -9.34 -6.90
N HIS A 155 22.53 -9.55 -6.12
CA HIS A 155 21.31 -10.15 -6.64
C HIS A 155 20.49 -9.18 -7.49
N GLU A 156 19.91 -9.70 -8.57
CA GLU A 156 19.07 -8.92 -9.47
C GLU A 156 17.79 -8.44 -8.78
N SER A 157 17.50 -7.15 -8.92
CA SER A 157 16.26 -6.54 -8.43
C SER A 157 15.22 -6.42 -9.55
N PRO A 158 13.94 -6.74 -9.30
CA PRO A 158 12.87 -6.62 -10.29
C PRO A 158 12.48 -5.16 -10.60
N VAL A 159 13.06 -4.21 -9.86
CA VAL A 159 12.80 -2.76 -9.96
C VAL A 159 14.12 -1.99 -9.94
N PRO A 160 14.19 -0.78 -10.53
CA PRO A 160 15.38 0.04 -10.44
C PRO A 160 15.73 0.41 -8.98
N VAL A 161 16.90 -0.03 -8.53
CA VAL A 161 17.45 0.28 -7.19
C VAL A 161 18.75 1.08 -7.36
N ARG A 162 18.92 2.08 -6.52
CA ARG A 162 20.17 2.82 -6.33
C ARG A 162 20.74 2.44 -4.97
N TRP A 163 21.71 1.55 -5.00
CA TRP A 163 22.49 1.16 -3.83
C TRP A 163 23.50 2.25 -3.46
N ARG A 164 23.70 2.44 -2.16
CA ARG A 164 24.76 3.29 -1.63
C ARG A 164 25.39 2.59 -0.43
N LEU A 165 26.67 2.26 -0.55
CA LEU A 165 27.48 1.76 0.56
C LEU A 165 28.02 2.95 1.37
N LEU A 166 27.92 2.87 2.69
CA LEU A 166 28.55 3.80 3.62
C LEU A 166 29.42 3.03 4.61
N ALA A 167 30.63 3.55 4.83
CA ALA A 167 31.61 2.94 5.73
C ALA A 167 31.29 3.19 7.21
N ASP A 168 30.53 4.25 7.54
CA ASP A 168 30.20 4.61 8.91
C ASP A 168 28.80 5.27 9.01
N ALA A 169 28.24 5.29 10.21
CA ALA A 169 26.90 5.79 10.55
C ALA A 169 26.76 7.32 10.54
N ASP A 170 27.65 8.03 9.85
CA ASP A 170 27.66 9.49 9.77
C ASP A 170 26.28 10.05 9.42
N VAL A 171 25.97 11.22 9.99
CA VAL A 171 24.64 11.87 9.98
C VAL A 171 24.10 12.00 8.55
N MET A 172 23.34 11.00 8.13
CA MET A 172 22.69 11.01 6.83
C MET A 172 21.48 11.93 6.88
N PRO A 173 21.33 12.86 5.93
CA PRO A 173 20.04 13.51 5.74
C PRO A 173 19.02 12.44 5.36
N ALA A 174 18.00 12.25 6.21
CA ALA A 174 16.94 11.27 6.02
C ALA A 174 16.14 11.46 4.72
N HIS A 175 16.28 12.62 4.08
CA HIS A 175 15.47 13.03 2.94
C HIS A 175 15.82 12.23 1.69
N GLY A 176 14.80 11.55 1.14
CA GLY A 176 14.92 10.88 -0.15
C GLY A 176 15.58 9.50 -0.10
N ILE A 177 15.81 8.93 1.08
CA ILE A 177 16.20 7.52 1.28
C ILE A 177 14.93 6.70 1.47
N ASP A 178 14.89 5.46 0.95
CA ASP A 178 13.75 4.57 1.17
C ASP A 178 14.04 3.54 2.26
N VAL A 179 15.28 3.01 2.33
CA VAL A 179 15.72 2.04 3.34
C VAL A 179 17.15 2.31 3.76
N VAL A 180 17.44 2.19 5.06
CA VAL A 180 18.78 2.11 5.61
C VAL A 180 18.95 0.73 6.24
N PHE A 181 19.78 -0.12 5.65
CA PHE A 181 20.12 -1.44 6.14
C PHE A 181 21.44 -1.40 6.90
N ARG A 182 21.40 -1.69 8.19
CA ARG A 182 22.57 -1.76 9.08
C ARG A 182 22.83 -3.20 9.46
N VAL A 183 24.07 -3.66 9.40
CA VAL A 183 24.46 -4.97 9.92
C VAL A 183 25.33 -4.74 11.15
N ASP A 184 24.95 -5.33 12.27
CA ASP A 184 25.75 -5.28 13.50
C ASP A 184 26.88 -6.31 13.51
N ASP A 185 27.74 -6.25 14.53
CA ASP A 185 28.89 -7.15 14.68
C ASP A 185 28.47 -8.62 14.87
N ILE A 186 27.21 -8.87 15.22
CA ILE A 186 26.62 -10.20 15.45
C ILE A 186 25.94 -10.71 14.16
N GLN A 187 26.13 -10.03 13.03
CA GLN A 187 25.50 -10.35 11.74
C GLN A 187 23.98 -10.24 11.78
N ARG A 188 23.42 -9.41 12.66
CA ARG A 188 22.00 -9.07 12.61
C ARG A 188 21.82 -7.85 11.72
N GLY A 189 21.04 -8.03 10.66
CA GLY A 189 20.61 -6.97 9.78
C GLY A 189 19.37 -6.25 10.31
N LEU A 190 19.41 -4.92 10.40
CA LEU A 190 18.27 -4.07 10.70
C LEU A 190 18.05 -3.08 9.55
N ALA A 191 16.96 -3.26 8.82
CA ALA A 191 16.50 -2.31 7.81
C ALA A 191 15.52 -1.32 8.45
N THR A 192 15.88 -0.04 8.56
CA THR A 192 14.99 1.01 9.04
C THR A 192 14.45 1.84 7.88
N LEU A 193 13.18 2.19 7.93
CA LEU A 193 12.49 2.97 6.89
C LEU A 193 12.07 4.34 7.46
N PRO A 194 12.29 5.46 6.74
CA PRO A 194 11.95 6.78 7.26
C PRO A 194 10.44 6.95 7.49
N GLU A 195 10.07 7.39 8.69
CA GLU A 195 8.69 7.69 9.10
C GLU A 195 8.55 9.18 9.42
N PRO A 196 7.95 9.98 8.52
CA PRO A 196 7.52 11.32 8.88
C PRO A 196 6.48 11.28 10.01
N GLU A 197 6.47 12.32 10.86
CA GLU A 197 5.48 12.47 11.92
C GLU A 197 4.05 12.43 11.34
N GLY A 198 3.17 11.62 11.94
CA GLY A 198 1.80 11.42 11.47
C GLY A 198 1.64 10.47 10.27
N THR A 199 2.72 9.83 9.81
CA THR A 199 2.69 8.81 8.73
C THR A 199 3.36 7.51 9.19
N GLU A 200 2.87 6.99 10.31
CA GLU A 200 3.40 5.77 10.95
C GLU A 200 3.18 4.54 10.06
N ALA A 201 4.08 3.55 10.15
CA ALA A 201 3.91 2.28 9.46
C ALA A 201 2.70 1.50 9.95
N THR A 202 2.08 0.75 9.05
CA THR A 202 1.02 -0.20 9.43
C THR A 202 1.55 -1.49 10.05
N TRP A 203 2.85 -1.76 9.93
CA TRP A 203 3.52 -2.89 10.57
C TRP A 203 4.85 -2.42 11.16
N PHE A 204 5.03 -2.54 12.47
CA PHE A 204 6.28 -2.12 13.11
C PHE A 204 7.50 -2.88 12.57
N ASP A 205 7.56 -4.20 12.73
CA ASP A 205 8.65 -5.04 12.23
C ASP A 205 8.12 -6.27 11.53
N TRP A 206 8.47 -6.48 10.26
CA TRP A 206 8.03 -7.65 9.49
C TRP A 206 8.47 -8.99 10.10
N SER A 207 9.57 -9.02 10.86
CA SER A 207 10.03 -10.24 11.54
C SER A 207 9.13 -10.63 12.72
N ILE A 208 8.33 -9.68 13.23
CA ILE A 208 7.47 -9.87 14.39
C ILE A 208 6.03 -10.08 13.90
N PRO A 209 5.36 -11.17 14.32
CA PRO A 209 3.97 -11.38 13.98
C PRO A 209 3.11 -10.28 14.61
N ARG A 210 2.12 -9.79 13.84
CA ARG A 210 1.15 -8.82 14.36
C ARG A 210 0.19 -9.49 15.34
N PRO A 211 -0.35 -8.76 16.33
CA PRO A 211 -1.46 -9.26 17.13
C PRO A 211 -2.62 -9.72 16.23
N LEU A 212 -3.19 -10.89 16.53
CA LEU A 212 -4.29 -11.44 15.75
C LEU A 212 -5.52 -10.54 15.88
N SER A 213 -5.99 -10.02 14.74
CA SER A 213 -7.16 -9.15 14.65
C SER A 213 -7.63 -9.08 13.20
N PHE A 214 -8.86 -8.65 12.97
CA PHE A 214 -9.38 -8.44 11.62
C PHE A 214 -8.48 -7.52 10.78
N ALA A 215 -8.00 -6.42 11.38
CA ALA A 215 -7.11 -5.46 10.72
C ALA A 215 -5.72 -6.05 10.41
N SER A 216 -5.20 -6.97 11.23
CA SER A 216 -3.93 -7.64 10.94
C SER A 216 -4.10 -8.80 9.95
N VAL A 217 -5.27 -9.45 9.89
CA VAL A 217 -5.59 -10.47 8.88
C VAL A 217 -5.78 -9.80 7.52
N PHE A 218 -6.54 -8.71 7.44
CA PHE A 218 -6.85 -8.00 6.20
C PHE A 218 -6.33 -6.56 6.26
N PRO A 219 -5.00 -6.37 6.24
CA PRO A 219 -4.46 -5.04 6.37
C PRO A 219 -4.75 -4.23 5.11
N HIS A 220 -4.98 -2.92 5.27
CA HIS A 220 -5.15 -2.03 4.13
C HIS A 220 -3.81 -1.79 3.41
N GLN A 221 -2.72 -1.78 4.17
CA GLN A 221 -1.34 -1.54 3.72
C GLN A 221 -0.40 -2.58 4.34
N ASN A 222 0.80 -2.72 3.78
CA ASN A 222 1.76 -3.73 4.21
C ASN A 222 3.16 -3.12 4.26
N ASP A 223 3.26 -1.91 4.81
CA ASP A 223 4.51 -1.16 4.92
C ASP A 223 5.15 -1.34 6.30
N PRO A 224 6.46 -1.65 6.36
CA PRO A 224 7.19 -1.80 7.61
C PRO A 224 7.76 -0.46 8.12
N ALA A 225 7.86 -0.28 9.44
CA ALA A 225 8.76 0.71 10.03
C ALA A 225 10.21 0.22 9.98
N GLN A 226 10.37 -1.09 10.23
CA GLN A 226 11.65 -1.79 10.14
C GLN A 226 11.50 -3.24 9.69
N VAL A 227 12.62 -3.84 9.28
CA VAL A 227 12.73 -5.26 8.98
C VAL A 227 14.00 -5.77 9.65
N THR A 228 13.82 -6.66 10.63
CA THR A 228 14.94 -7.37 11.23
C THR A 228 15.22 -8.67 10.46
N ILE A 229 16.48 -8.89 10.11
CA ILE A 229 16.97 -10.05 9.37
C ILE A 229 18.13 -10.64 10.16
N ASP A 230 17.98 -11.86 10.64
CA ASP A 230 19.12 -12.60 11.18
C ASP A 230 19.94 -13.12 9.99
N LEU A 231 21.21 -12.71 9.86
CA LEU A 231 22.11 -13.21 8.81
C LEU A 231 23.01 -14.25 9.47
N LEU A 232 22.61 -15.53 9.42
CA LEU A 232 23.46 -16.57 10.00
C LEU A 232 24.83 -16.62 9.28
N PRO A 233 25.93 -16.79 10.03
CA PRO A 233 27.25 -16.97 9.42
C PRO A 233 27.25 -18.21 8.51
N ASP A 234 27.87 -18.07 7.34
CA ASP A 234 28.15 -19.09 6.32
C ASP A 234 27.13 -19.34 5.18
N SER A 235 25.96 -18.69 5.09
CA SER A 235 25.14 -18.79 3.85
C SER A 235 24.06 -17.73 3.60
N GLU A 236 23.49 -17.11 4.64
CA GLU A 236 22.26 -16.31 4.46
C GLU A 236 22.51 -14.89 3.93
N SER A 237 23.72 -14.35 4.07
CA SER A 237 24.05 -13.02 3.53
C SER A 237 24.07 -12.97 2.00
N ASP A 238 24.24 -14.13 1.33
CA ASP A 238 24.16 -14.28 -0.14
C ASP A 238 22.82 -14.91 -0.56
N ASP A 239 21.80 -14.90 0.32
CA ASP A 239 20.46 -15.33 -0.05
C ASP A 239 19.76 -14.20 -0.85
N PRO A 240 19.30 -14.45 -2.10
CA PRO A 240 18.55 -13.47 -2.88
C PRO A 240 17.28 -12.95 -2.19
N LEU A 241 16.76 -13.68 -1.20
CA LEU A 241 15.61 -13.30 -0.40
C LEU A 241 15.88 -12.04 0.46
N VAL A 242 17.10 -11.87 0.98
CA VAL A 242 17.50 -10.65 1.73
C VAL A 242 17.35 -9.43 0.84
N THR A 243 17.91 -9.50 -0.37
CA THR A 243 17.82 -8.41 -1.35
C THR A 243 16.37 -8.12 -1.73
N ALA A 244 15.60 -9.16 -2.02
CA ALA A 244 14.20 -9.02 -2.41
C ALA A 244 13.35 -8.42 -1.26
N LEU A 245 13.65 -8.75 -0.01
CA LEU A 245 12.97 -8.18 1.16
C LEU A 245 13.29 -6.70 1.35
N LEU A 246 14.56 -6.31 1.25
CA LEU A 246 14.97 -4.90 1.34
C LEU A 246 14.32 -4.06 0.23
N VAL A 247 14.28 -4.61 -1.00
CA VAL A 247 13.63 -3.97 -2.14
C VAL A 247 12.12 -3.86 -1.91
N ALA A 248 11.46 -4.94 -1.47
CA ALA A 248 10.05 -4.92 -1.15
C ALA A 248 9.74 -3.89 -0.07
N ALA A 249 10.50 -3.87 1.02
CA ALA A 249 10.35 -2.91 2.12
C ALA A 249 10.46 -1.47 1.60
N GLY A 250 11.52 -1.16 0.84
CA GLY A 250 11.72 0.19 0.29
C GLY A 250 10.65 0.64 -0.71
N VAL A 251 10.08 -0.31 -1.45
CA VAL A 251 8.98 -0.01 -2.36
C VAL A 251 7.65 0.16 -1.59
N GLN A 252 7.40 -0.61 -0.53
CA GLN A 252 6.23 -0.41 0.34
C GLN A 252 6.30 0.90 1.13
N ALA A 253 7.50 1.36 1.48
CA ALA A 253 7.74 2.68 2.11
C ALA A 253 7.29 3.87 1.25
N ARG A 254 7.02 3.64 -0.04
CA ARG A 254 6.47 4.62 -0.97
C ARG A 254 4.95 4.52 -1.10
N CYS A 255 4.27 3.92 -0.12
CA CYS A 255 2.81 3.97 -0.04
C CYS A 255 2.34 5.44 -0.03
N PRO A 256 1.24 5.80 -0.72
CA PRO A 256 0.74 7.18 -0.71
C PRO A 256 0.57 7.80 0.67
N ALA A 257 0.19 6.99 1.67
CA ALA A 257 0.00 7.40 3.07
C ALA A 257 1.31 7.72 3.81
N ARG A 258 2.45 7.25 3.29
CA ARG A 258 3.80 7.43 3.87
C ARG A 258 4.58 8.60 3.27
N LEU A 259 4.05 9.19 2.20
CA LEU A 259 4.77 10.16 1.40
C LEU A 259 4.25 11.57 1.66
N SER A 260 5.15 12.48 1.95
CA SER A 260 4.87 13.92 1.90
C SER A 260 4.92 14.46 0.46
N LEU A 261 4.54 15.72 0.27
CA LEU A 261 4.76 16.41 -1.00
C LEU A 261 6.27 16.53 -1.31
N ILE A 262 7.10 16.78 -0.29
CA ILE A 262 8.55 16.90 -0.42
C ILE A 262 9.16 15.58 -0.92
N ASP A 263 8.69 14.45 -0.40
CA ASP A 263 9.12 13.12 -0.84
C ASP A 263 8.82 12.91 -2.33
N ARG A 264 7.62 13.25 -2.78
CA ARG A 264 7.19 13.12 -4.18
C ARG A 264 8.02 13.99 -5.11
N LEU A 265 8.29 15.24 -4.72
CA LEU A 265 9.19 16.14 -5.48
C LEU A 265 10.62 15.59 -5.55
N CYS A 266 11.09 14.95 -4.47
CA CYS A 266 12.35 14.23 -4.45
C CYS A 266 12.35 12.93 -5.27
N GLY A 267 11.19 12.54 -5.83
CA GLY A 267 11.01 11.38 -6.70
C GLY A 267 10.57 10.10 -6.00
N ARG A 268 10.25 10.16 -4.71
CA ARG A 268 9.56 9.07 -4.00
C ARG A 268 8.08 9.18 -4.33
N ILE A 269 7.70 8.67 -5.49
CA ILE A 269 6.32 8.64 -5.99
C ILE A 269 5.73 7.26 -5.67
N PRO A 270 4.42 7.15 -5.37
CA PRO A 270 3.74 5.86 -5.27
C PRO A 270 3.90 5.04 -6.54
N LEU A 271 4.10 3.74 -6.35
CA LEU A 271 4.36 2.80 -7.43
C LEU A 271 3.32 1.69 -7.41
N ASP A 272 2.07 2.14 -7.54
CA ASP A 272 0.86 1.33 -7.48
C ASP A 272 0.35 0.94 -8.87
N GLY A 273 1.21 0.89 -9.89
CA GLY A 273 0.82 0.49 -11.24
C GLY A 273 0.18 -0.91 -11.29
N ILE A 274 -0.52 -1.20 -12.38
CA ILE A 274 -1.14 -2.52 -12.62
C ILE A 274 -0.22 -3.29 -13.56
N GLU A 275 0.21 -4.48 -13.15
CA GLU A 275 0.95 -5.35 -14.05
C GLU A 275 -0.02 -6.04 -15.02
N GLN A 276 0.11 -5.75 -16.31
CA GLN A 276 -0.66 -6.41 -17.36
C GLN A 276 0.20 -7.48 -18.06
N PRO A 277 -0.36 -8.65 -18.41
CA PRO A 277 0.35 -9.65 -19.20
C PRO A 277 0.84 -9.03 -20.52
N GLY A 278 2.16 -9.06 -20.75
CA GLY A 278 2.78 -8.57 -21.99
C GLY A 278 3.14 -7.07 -22.03
N ALA A 279 2.88 -6.30 -20.98
CA ALA A 279 3.30 -4.91 -20.88
C ALA A 279 4.01 -4.63 -19.54
N ILE A 280 5.25 -4.15 -19.59
CA ILE A 280 5.97 -3.68 -18.40
C ILE A 280 5.38 -2.34 -17.99
N ASP A 281 4.51 -2.31 -16.99
CA ASP A 281 4.05 -1.07 -16.39
C ASP A 281 5.20 -0.45 -15.55
N PRO A 282 5.73 0.72 -15.92
CA PRO A 282 6.75 1.41 -15.14
C PRO A 282 6.27 1.78 -13.74
N GLY A 283 4.96 1.87 -13.49
CA GLY A 283 4.40 2.12 -12.18
C GLY A 283 4.28 0.89 -11.28
N ALA A 284 4.37 -0.33 -11.79
CA ALA A 284 4.04 -1.55 -11.03
C ALA A 284 5.19 -2.08 -10.13
N PHE A 285 6.00 -1.20 -9.52
CA PHE A 285 7.17 -1.66 -8.74
C PHE A 285 6.76 -2.45 -7.50
N ARG A 286 5.67 -2.07 -6.80
CA ARG A 286 5.19 -2.81 -5.62
C ARG A 286 4.82 -4.24 -5.99
N VAL A 287 4.05 -4.40 -7.07
CA VAL A 287 3.62 -5.70 -7.57
C VAL A 287 4.83 -6.55 -7.94
N ARG A 288 5.77 -6.00 -8.71
CA ARG A 288 6.99 -6.71 -9.12
C ARG A 288 7.89 -7.13 -7.96
N ALA A 289 8.09 -6.24 -6.98
CA ALA A 289 8.89 -6.56 -5.79
C ALA A 289 8.26 -7.68 -4.94
N MET A 290 6.94 -7.60 -4.69
CA MET A 290 6.23 -8.62 -3.92
C MET A 290 6.10 -9.96 -4.66
N ARG A 291 5.86 -9.92 -5.98
CA ARG A 291 5.83 -11.12 -6.81
C ARG A 291 7.20 -11.79 -6.87
N ARG A 292 8.29 -11.01 -6.91
CA ARG A 292 9.65 -11.56 -6.84
C ARG A 292 9.91 -12.31 -5.54
N LEU A 293 9.45 -11.79 -4.39
CA LEU A 293 9.51 -12.53 -3.12
C LEU A 293 8.80 -13.88 -3.22
N ALA A 294 7.56 -13.88 -3.72
CA ALA A 294 6.79 -15.10 -3.88
C ALA A 294 7.46 -16.10 -4.83
N GLN A 295 8.04 -15.63 -5.95
CA GLN A 295 8.76 -16.45 -6.92
C GLN A 295 10.05 -17.06 -6.35
N ILE A 296 10.76 -16.35 -5.47
CA ILE A 296 11.96 -16.88 -4.79
C ILE A 296 11.57 -17.98 -3.80
N LEU A 297 10.40 -17.87 -3.15
CA LEU A 297 9.89 -18.84 -2.19
C LEU A 297 9.27 -20.07 -2.85
N ALA A 298 8.59 -19.92 -3.99
CA ALA A 298 7.85 -20.99 -4.66
C ALA A 298 8.62 -22.32 -4.87
N PRO A 299 9.92 -22.32 -5.26
CA PRO A 299 10.68 -23.56 -5.42
C PRO A 299 11.27 -24.13 -4.11
N ARG A 300 11.15 -23.42 -2.98
CA ARG A 300 11.77 -23.84 -1.71
C ARG A 300 10.91 -24.88 -0.98
N ASP A 301 11.54 -25.69 -0.14
CA ASP A 301 10.86 -26.71 0.65
C ASP A 301 10.24 -26.08 1.92
N PRO A 302 8.91 -26.02 2.05
CA PRO A 302 8.25 -25.47 3.22
C PRO A 302 8.53 -26.25 4.51
N ALA A 303 8.90 -27.54 4.43
CA ALA A 303 9.18 -28.35 5.62
C ALA A 303 10.46 -27.90 6.35
N GLN A 304 11.39 -27.27 5.64
CA GLN A 304 12.67 -26.78 6.17
C GLN A 304 12.73 -25.26 6.24
N ALA A 305 11.56 -24.61 6.26
CA ALA A 305 11.45 -23.18 6.11
C ALA A 305 12.21 -22.40 7.19
N THR A 306 13.17 -21.56 6.78
CA THR A 306 13.93 -20.68 7.67
C THR A 306 13.07 -19.55 8.23
N VAL A 307 13.57 -18.82 9.23
CA VAL A 307 12.87 -17.64 9.79
C VAL A 307 12.66 -16.58 8.70
N LEU A 308 13.67 -16.37 7.85
CA LEU A 308 13.63 -15.43 6.73
C LEU A 308 12.52 -15.78 5.72
N GLU A 309 12.40 -17.07 5.38
CA GLU A 309 11.38 -17.58 4.45
C GLU A 309 9.97 -17.45 5.01
N ARG A 310 9.79 -17.78 6.29
CA ARG A 310 8.51 -17.61 6.99
C ARG A 310 8.11 -16.13 7.07
N MET A 311 9.06 -15.24 7.37
CA MET A 311 8.82 -13.80 7.35
C MET A 311 8.39 -13.34 5.96
N ALA A 312 9.14 -13.70 4.92
CA ALA A 312 8.80 -13.34 3.54
C ALA A 312 7.43 -13.88 3.12
N ALA A 313 7.11 -15.14 3.46
CA ALA A 313 5.79 -15.71 3.22
C ALA A 313 4.69 -14.95 3.94
N ALA A 314 4.93 -14.49 5.18
CA ALA A 314 3.95 -13.77 5.97
C ALA A 314 3.65 -12.41 5.35
N VAL A 315 4.69 -11.69 4.92
CA VAL A 315 4.60 -10.42 4.22
C VAL A 315 3.87 -10.57 2.87
N VAL A 316 4.21 -11.59 2.07
CA VAL A 316 3.52 -11.86 0.79
C VAL A 316 2.05 -12.19 1.02
N SER A 317 1.74 -13.08 1.97
CA SER A 317 0.36 -13.47 2.27
C SER A 317 -0.50 -12.26 2.69
N ALA A 318 0.05 -11.37 3.52
CA ALA A 318 -0.61 -10.13 3.93
C ALA A 318 -0.83 -9.19 2.74
N TRP A 319 0.15 -9.07 1.84
CA TRP A 319 0.02 -8.25 0.64
C TRP A 319 -1.06 -8.74 -0.32
N LEU A 320 -1.20 -10.07 -0.52
CA LEU A 320 -2.14 -10.65 -1.48
C LEU A 320 -3.62 -10.28 -1.21
N VAL A 321 -3.97 -10.01 0.04
CA VAL A 321 -5.32 -9.58 0.44
C VAL A 321 -5.50 -8.05 0.44
N THR A 322 -4.45 -7.28 0.16
CA THR A 322 -4.56 -5.81 0.04
C THR A 322 -5.15 -5.42 -1.33
N PRO A 323 -5.77 -4.23 -1.42
CA PRO A 323 -6.11 -3.62 -2.72
C PRO A 323 -4.87 -3.38 -3.60
N ALA A 324 -3.72 -3.15 -2.97
CA ALA A 324 -2.45 -2.86 -3.64
C ALA A 324 -1.82 -4.05 -4.35
N ALA A 325 -2.32 -5.27 -4.16
CA ALA A 325 -1.79 -6.43 -4.87
C ALA A 325 -1.93 -6.32 -6.39
N ARG A 326 -3.05 -5.78 -6.88
CA ARG A 326 -3.31 -5.50 -8.32
C ARG A 326 -2.90 -6.63 -9.29
N ILE A 327 -2.93 -7.89 -8.83
CA ILE A 327 -2.75 -9.09 -9.66
C ILE A 327 -4.09 -9.83 -9.85
N PRO A 328 -4.26 -10.60 -10.95
CA PRO A 328 -5.42 -11.44 -11.19
C PRO A 328 -5.74 -12.37 -10.01
N MET A 329 -7.03 -12.61 -9.77
CA MET A 329 -7.49 -13.36 -8.59
C MET A 329 -7.05 -14.84 -8.60
N ILE A 330 -6.90 -15.43 -9.79
CA ILE A 330 -6.34 -16.78 -9.97
C ILE A 330 -4.87 -16.86 -9.54
N ASP A 331 -4.07 -15.84 -9.89
CA ASP A 331 -2.67 -15.75 -9.47
C ASP A 331 -2.59 -15.53 -7.95
N ARG A 332 -3.49 -14.72 -7.38
CA ARG A 332 -3.57 -14.54 -5.92
C ARG A 332 -3.80 -15.86 -5.21
N ARG A 333 -4.69 -16.71 -5.74
CA ARG A 333 -4.95 -18.03 -5.19
C ARG A 333 -3.71 -18.90 -5.22
N SER A 334 -3.08 -19.06 -6.39
CA SER A 334 -1.88 -19.89 -6.53
C SER A 334 -0.78 -19.46 -5.56
N LEU A 335 -0.47 -18.15 -5.53
CA LEU A 335 0.56 -17.62 -4.64
C LEU A 335 0.18 -17.77 -3.16
N MET A 336 -1.09 -17.59 -2.81
CA MET A 336 -1.54 -17.74 -1.42
C MET A 336 -1.47 -19.20 -0.95
N GLU A 337 -1.80 -20.16 -1.81
CA GLU A 337 -1.65 -21.60 -1.54
C GLU A 337 -0.18 -21.97 -1.35
N ASP A 338 0.73 -21.37 -2.12
CA ASP A 338 2.17 -21.52 -1.91
C ASP A 338 2.61 -20.98 -0.54
N MET A 339 2.22 -19.75 -0.19
CA MET A 339 2.61 -19.13 1.08
C MET A 339 2.00 -19.89 2.28
N ALA A 340 0.82 -20.47 2.12
CA ALA A 340 0.16 -21.24 3.18
C ALA A 340 0.96 -22.45 3.64
N ARG A 341 1.80 -23.03 2.77
CA ARG A 341 2.66 -24.15 3.12
C ARG A 341 3.77 -23.76 4.09
N PHE A 342 4.31 -22.53 3.99
CA PHE A 342 5.34 -22.00 4.89
C PHE A 342 4.79 -21.57 6.26
N LEU A 343 3.49 -21.35 6.36
CA LEU A 343 2.82 -20.73 7.51
C LEU A 343 1.61 -21.55 7.96
N ALA A 344 1.71 -22.87 7.88
CA ALA A 344 0.62 -23.79 8.19
C ALA A 344 0.10 -23.65 9.63
N ASP A 345 0.92 -23.13 10.54
CA ASP A 345 0.65 -22.87 11.95
C ASP A 345 0.05 -21.48 12.23
N ARG A 346 -0.07 -20.61 11.22
CA ARG A 346 -0.54 -19.23 11.38
C ARG A 346 -2.03 -19.07 11.06
N PRO A 347 -2.88 -18.66 12.01
CA PRO A 347 -4.31 -18.49 11.75
C PRO A 347 -4.60 -17.45 10.65
N GLU A 348 -3.85 -16.34 10.62
CA GLU A 348 -4.05 -15.26 9.64
C GLU A 348 -3.91 -15.76 8.21
N THR A 349 -2.98 -16.68 7.98
CA THR A 349 -2.71 -17.26 6.67
C THR A 349 -3.92 -18.05 6.17
N TRP A 350 -4.51 -18.91 7.01
CA TRP A 350 -5.69 -19.68 6.62
C TRP A 350 -6.93 -18.81 6.42
N LEU A 351 -7.11 -17.77 7.24
CA LEU A 351 -8.19 -16.79 7.07
C LEU A 351 -8.05 -16.01 5.76
N ARG A 352 -6.84 -15.57 5.41
CA ARG A 352 -6.55 -14.91 4.12
C ARG A 352 -6.78 -15.85 2.93
N LEU A 353 -6.38 -17.12 3.06
CA LEU A 353 -6.55 -18.13 2.02
C LEU A 353 -8.03 -18.43 1.78
N ALA A 354 -8.82 -18.57 2.84
CA ALA A 354 -10.27 -18.70 2.74
C ALA A 354 -10.87 -17.52 1.97
N ALA A 355 -10.47 -16.29 2.31
CA ALA A 355 -10.99 -15.11 1.64
C ALA A 355 -10.68 -15.08 0.14
N ILE A 356 -9.45 -15.46 -0.25
CA ILE A 356 -9.04 -15.57 -1.65
C ILE A 356 -9.78 -16.71 -2.37
N ARG A 357 -10.07 -17.83 -1.71
CA ARG A 357 -10.82 -18.95 -2.30
C ARG A 357 -12.28 -18.60 -2.55
N PHE A 358 -12.95 -17.92 -1.62
CA PHE A 358 -14.29 -17.35 -1.86
C PHE A 358 -14.29 -16.40 -3.06
N ALA A 359 -13.27 -15.53 -3.16
CA ALA A 359 -13.13 -14.62 -4.30
C ALA A 359 -12.89 -15.32 -5.64
N ASN A 360 -12.49 -16.60 -5.63
CA ASN A 360 -12.36 -17.47 -6.80
C ASN A 360 -13.56 -18.43 -6.97
N LEU A 361 -14.66 -18.21 -6.23
CA LEU A 361 -15.87 -19.04 -6.27
C LEU A 361 -15.62 -20.52 -5.91
N ASP A 362 -14.62 -20.79 -5.07
CA ASP A 362 -14.31 -22.13 -4.55
C ASP A 362 -14.73 -22.22 -3.08
N ASP A 363 -16.05 -22.22 -2.87
CA ASP A 363 -16.66 -22.12 -1.54
C ASP A 363 -16.30 -23.32 -0.65
N GLU A 364 -16.19 -24.52 -1.21
CA GLU A 364 -15.82 -25.73 -0.45
C GLU A 364 -14.40 -25.62 0.09
N ALA A 365 -13.43 -25.31 -0.78
CA ALA A 365 -12.05 -25.15 -0.35
C ALA A 365 -11.85 -23.94 0.57
N ALA A 366 -12.69 -22.92 0.44
CA ALA A 366 -12.70 -21.76 1.34
C ALA A 366 -13.22 -22.13 2.74
N ILE A 367 -14.34 -22.87 2.83
CA ILE A 367 -14.86 -23.39 4.09
C ILE A 367 -13.84 -24.30 4.76
N ASP A 368 -13.20 -25.21 4.01
CA ASP A 368 -12.14 -26.07 4.55
C ASP A 368 -10.97 -25.27 5.13
N ALA A 369 -10.59 -24.16 4.49
CA ALA A 369 -9.56 -23.27 5.00
C ALA A 369 -10.00 -22.56 6.30
N LEU A 370 -11.27 -22.15 6.42
CA LEU A 370 -11.82 -21.61 7.67
C LEU A 370 -11.85 -22.66 8.78
N LEU A 371 -12.23 -23.90 8.47
CA LEU A 371 -12.25 -24.98 9.46
C LEU A 371 -10.84 -25.33 9.95
N ARG A 372 -9.80 -25.16 9.12
CA ARG A 372 -8.39 -25.23 9.56
C ARG A 372 -7.97 -24.03 10.39
N ALA A 373 -8.48 -22.84 10.07
CA ALA A 373 -8.19 -21.62 10.82
C ALA A 373 -8.79 -21.64 12.23
N ASP A 374 -10.03 -22.12 12.39
CA ASP A 374 -10.78 -22.07 13.65
C ASP A 374 -10.02 -22.57 14.90
N PRO A 375 -9.42 -23.79 14.92
CA PRO A 375 -8.65 -24.24 16.08
C PRO A 375 -7.39 -23.39 16.32
N LEU A 376 -6.75 -22.87 15.26
CA LEU A 376 -5.57 -22.00 15.39
C LEU A 376 -5.96 -20.64 15.97
N VAL A 377 -7.09 -20.07 15.56
CA VAL A 377 -7.59 -18.81 16.11
C VAL A 377 -7.95 -18.99 17.59
N ARG A 378 -8.65 -20.09 17.94
CA ARG A 378 -8.99 -20.39 19.34
C ARG A 378 -7.77 -20.56 20.24
N ALA A 379 -6.70 -21.18 19.74
CA ALA A 379 -5.43 -21.28 20.47
C ALA A 379 -4.80 -19.90 20.79
N HIS A 380 -5.25 -18.84 20.10
CA HIS A 380 -4.81 -17.46 20.29
C HIS A 380 -5.96 -16.54 20.74
N ALA A 381 -7.09 -17.08 21.23
CA ALA A 381 -8.27 -16.29 21.56
C ALA A 381 -7.98 -15.21 22.62
N ASP A 382 -7.14 -15.53 23.60
CA ASP A 382 -6.71 -14.59 24.66
C ASP A 382 -5.95 -13.36 24.12
N GLN A 383 -5.43 -13.44 22.89
CA GLN A 383 -4.70 -12.35 22.22
C GLN A 383 -5.60 -11.47 21.35
N LEU A 384 -6.88 -11.82 21.19
CA LEU A 384 -7.85 -11.04 20.43
C LEU A 384 -8.32 -9.83 21.25
N VAL A 385 -7.49 -8.79 21.32
CA VAL A 385 -7.74 -7.59 22.15
C VAL A 385 -8.83 -6.68 21.57
N LEU A 386 -9.04 -6.71 20.25
CA LEU A 386 -9.97 -5.83 19.56
C LEU A 386 -11.35 -6.47 19.38
N ASP A 387 -12.39 -5.63 19.40
CA ASP A 387 -13.73 -6.04 19.01
C ASP A 387 -13.78 -6.33 17.51
N GLN A 388 -13.93 -7.61 17.17
CA GLN A 388 -14.00 -8.06 15.78
C GLN A 388 -15.36 -7.72 15.15
N HIS A 389 -16.39 -7.51 15.97
CA HIS A 389 -17.77 -7.27 15.52
C HIS A 389 -17.85 -5.97 14.72
N ALA A 390 -17.29 -4.89 15.27
CA ALA A 390 -17.25 -3.59 14.60
C ALA A 390 -16.60 -3.65 13.21
N PHE A 391 -15.55 -4.47 13.02
CA PHE A 391 -14.92 -4.64 11.71
C PHE A 391 -15.79 -5.45 10.74
N VAL A 392 -16.42 -6.52 11.20
CA VAL A 392 -17.33 -7.33 10.37
C VAL A 392 -18.52 -6.50 9.95
N GLN A 393 -19.14 -5.78 10.88
CA GLN A 393 -20.25 -4.87 10.60
C GLN A 393 -19.84 -3.77 9.62
N SER A 394 -18.68 -3.15 9.83
CA SER A 394 -18.16 -2.16 8.88
C SER A 394 -17.96 -2.73 7.48
N GLU A 395 -17.55 -3.99 7.33
CA GLU A 395 -17.42 -4.64 6.02
C GLU A 395 -18.78 -5.03 5.43
N MET A 396 -19.78 -5.32 6.25
CA MET A 396 -21.15 -5.57 5.78
C MET A 396 -21.85 -4.27 5.32
N ASP A 397 -21.59 -3.16 6.00
CA ASP A 397 -22.23 -1.87 5.73
C ASP A 397 -21.51 -1.08 4.63
N LEU A 398 -20.17 -1.05 4.68
CA LEU A 398 -19.33 -0.22 3.81
C LEU A 398 -18.47 -1.03 2.84
N GLY A 399 -18.54 -2.37 2.91
CA GLY A 399 -17.74 -3.26 2.07
C GLY A 399 -17.85 -2.85 0.61
N GLY A 400 -16.70 -2.55 -0.01
CA GLY A 400 -16.66 -2.27 -1.43
C GLY A 400 -17.17 -3.47 -2.24
N ALA A 401 -17.54 -3.26 -3.50
CA ALA A 401 -17.87 -4.33 -4.45
C ALA A 401 -16.63 -5.19 -4.84
N GLY A 402 -15.62 -5.26 -3.98
CA GLY A 402 -14.42 -6.06 -4.18
C GLY A 402 -14.72 -7.56 -4.08
N SER A 403 -13.98 -8.35 -4.84
CA SER A 403 -14.14 -9.80 -4.85
C SER A 403 -13.78 -10.49 -3.54
N LEU A 404 -13.00 -9.83 -2.67
CA LEU A 404 -12.61 -10.37 -1.36
C LEU A 404 -13.64 -10.12 -0.25
N THR A 405 -14.65 -9.26 -0.46
CA THR A 405 -15.53 -8.78 0.63
C THR A 405 -16.26 -9.92 1.35
N LEU A 406 -16.91 -10.84 0.61
CA LEU A 406 -17.55 -12.03 1.20
C LEU A 406 -16.55 -12.84 2.04
N GLY A 407 -15.38 -13.10 1.46
CA GLY A 407 -14.33 -13.87 2.11
C GLY A 407 -13.81 -13.23 3.40
N ARG A 408 -13.69 -11.91 3.42
CA ARG A 408 -13.31 -11.13 4.60
C ARG A 408 -14.38 -11.21 5.69
N ILE A 409 -15.66 -11.07 5.32
CA ILE A 409 -16.79 -11.25 6.25
C ILE A 409 -16.76 -12.66 6.84
N CYS A 410 -16.65 -13.72 6.02
CA CYS A 410 -16.60 -15.10 6.50
C CYS A 410 -15.40 -15.36 7.45
N ALA A 411 -14.23 -14.80 7.15
CA ALA A 411 -13.06 -14.88 8.02
C ALA A 411 -13.25 -14.10 9.34
N GLY A 412 -13.91 -12.94 9.29
CA GLY A 412 -14.28 -12.19 10.48
C GLY A 412 -15.29 -12.92 11.36
N VAL A 413 -16.25 -13.63 10.76
CA VAL A 413 -17.16 -14.52 11.49
C VAL A 413 -16.41 -15.67 12.15
N CYS A 414 -15.37 -16.23 11.51
CA CYS A 414 -14.50 -17.22 12.16
C CYS A 414 -13.74 -16.63 13.37
N LEU A 415 -13.23 -15.40 13.25
CA LEU A 415 -12.60 -14.68 14.37
C LEU A 415 -13.59 -14.44 15.52
N LEU A 416 -14.81 -13.97 15.22
CA LEU A 416 -15.88 -13.75 16.20
C LEU A 416 -16.28 -15.05 16.88
N ALA A 417 -16.54 -16.10 16.10
CA ALA A 417 -16.89 -17.39 16.63
C ALA A 417 -15.81 -17.88 17.60
N ALA A 418 -14.52 -17.70 17.31
CA ALA A 418 -13.42 -18.14 18.17
C ALA A 418 -13.39 -17.50 19.57
N GLN A 419 -14.05 -16.36 19.76
CA GLN A 419 -14.20 -15.70 21.07
C GLN A 419 -15.37 -16.24 21.90
N HIS A 420 -16.22 -17.08 21.32
CA HIS A 420 -17.48 -17.51 21.91
C HIS A 420 -17.51 -19.02 22.14
N ASP A 421 -18.10 -19.42 23.26
CA ASP A 421 -18.41 -20.83 23.52
C ASP A 421 -19.45 -21.36 22.53
N TYR A 422 -19.49 -22.67 22.34
CA TYR A 422 -20.38 -23.29 21.35
C TYR A 422 -21.87 -22.95 21.57
N GLU A 423 -22.29 -22.75 22.82
CA GLU A 423 -23.67 -22.38 23.19
C GLU A 423 -24.02 -20.96 22.76
N GLN A 424 -23.02 -20.07 22.73
CA GLN A 424 -23.18 -18.68 22.36
C GLN A 424 -23.21 -18.48 20.84
N LEU A 425 -22.72 -19.45 20.06
CA LEU A 425 -22.72 -19.38 18.60
C LEU A 425 -24.11 -19.39 17.99
N ASP A 426 -25.10 -19.98 18.65
CA ASP A 426 -26.48 -19.94 18.16
C ASP A 426 -27.04 -18.50 18.23
N PHE A 427 -26.71 -17.74 19.29
CA PHE A 427 -27.08 -16.32 19.40
C PHE A 427 -26.32 -15.48 18.38
N LEU A 428 -25.00 -15.65 18.27
CA LEU A 428 -24.18 -14.96 17.27
C LEU A 428 -24.70 -15.21 15.84
N ARG A 429 -25.12 -16.44 15.53
CA ARG A 429 -25.74 -16.78 14.25
C ARG A 429 -27.01 -15.97 14.03
N ASP A 430 -27.91 -15.97 15.00
CA ASP A 430 -29.21 -15.34 14.86
C ASP A 430 -29.07 -13.81 14.72
N ASP A 431 -28.16 -13.19 15.48
CA ASP A 431 -27.81 -11.77 15.38
C ASP A 431 -27.19 -11.43 14.02
N LEU A 432 -26.19 -12.20 13.56
CA LEU A 432 -25.59 -11.98 12.25
C LEU A 432 -26.61 -12.17 11.11
N ILE A 433 -27.52 -13.14 11.21
CA ILE A 433 -28.59 -13.33 10.22
C ILE A 433 -29.53 -12.13 10.19
N GLU A 434 -29.84 -11.55 11.35
CA GLU A 434 -30.63 -10.33 11.42
C GLU A 434 -29.90 -9.16 10.75
N ASP A 435 -28.63 -8.93 11.09
CA ASP A 435 -27.81 -7.87 10.50
C ASP A 435 -27.68 -8.02 8.97
N LEU A 436 -27.52 -9.25 8.48
CA LEU A 436 -27.43 -9.54 7.04
C LEU A 436 -28.68 -9.13 6.26
N ARG A 437 -29.86 -9.14 6.89
CA ARG A 437 -31.12 -8.73 6.24
C ARG A 437 -31.17 -7.22 6.00
N TYR A 438 -30.45 -6.45 6.81
CA TYR A 438 -30.47 -4.98 6.77
C TYR A 438 -29.19 -4.40 6.15
N ALA A 439 -28.12 -5.18 6.04
CA ALA A 439 -26.87 -4.78 5.41
C ALA A 439 -27.09 -4.45 3.92
N GLY A 440 -26.86 -3.20 3.54
CA GLY A 440 -27.08 -2.70 2.19
C GLY A 440 -26.27 -3.46 1.13
N TRP A 441 -25.12 -4.01 1.50
CA TRP A 441 -24.27 -4.78 0.59
C TRP A 441 -24.91 -6.09 0.09
N PHE A 442 -25.78 -6.72 0.89
CA PHE A 442 -26.42 -7.99 0.53
C PHE A 442 -27.67 -7.85 -0.33
N VAL A 443 -28.15 -6.62 -0.58
CA VAL A 443 -29.33 -6.38 -1.42
C VAL A 443 -29.06 -6.88 -2.85
N GLY A 444 -29.74 -7.96 -3.25
CA GLY A 444 -29.54 -8.62 -4.55
C GLY A 444 -28.40 -9.64 -4.59
N ARG A 445 -27.82 -10.01 -3.44
CA ARG A 445 -26.72 -10.99 -3.29
C ARG A 445 -27.14 -12.19 -2.41
N ASP A 446 -28.32 -12.75 -2.66
CA ASP A 446 -28.88 -13.86 -1.88
C ASP A 446 -27.94 -15.09 -1.83
N GLN A 447 -27.16 -15.31 -2.90
CA GLN A 447 -26.17 -16.39 -2.96
C GLN A 447 -25.07 -16.22 -1.90
N ASP A 448 -24.57 -15.00 -1.71
CA ASP A 448 -23.52 -14.71 -0.73
C ASP A 448 -24.05 -14.89 0.70
N ALA A 449 -25.31 -14.54 0.96
CA ALA A 449 -25.97 -14.78 2.24
C ALA A 449 -26.10 -16.29 2.54
N VAL A 450 -26.42 -17.11 1.52
CA VAL A 450 -26.46 -18.58 1.66
C VAL A 450 -25.07 -19.15 1.99
N VAL A 451 -24.01 -18.64 1.36
CA VAL A 451 -22.64 -19.05 1.67
C VAL A 451 -22.27 -18.71 3.10
N LEU A 452 -22.60 -17.50 3.57
CA LEU A 452 -22.31 -17.09 4.94
C LEU A 452 -23.09 -17.93 5.98
N TYR A 453 -24.37 -18.21 5.72
CA TYR A 453 -25.16 -19.14 6.54
C TYR A 453 -24.51 -20.52 6.61
N ARG A 454 -24.00 -21.01 5.47
CA ARG A 454 -23.29 -22.29 5.41
C ARG A 454 -22.02 -22.25 6.25
N VAL A 455 -21.21 -21.19 6.16
CA VAL A 455 -19.99 -21.02 6.98
C VAL A 455 -20.32 -21.12 8.47
N ILE A 456 -21.31 -20.37 8.95
CA ILE A 456 -21.71 -20.39 10.37
C ILE A 456 -22.16 -21.80 10.77
N ARG A 457 -23.01 -22.44 9.94
CA ARG A 457 -23.51 -23.79 10.20
C ARG A 457 -22.37 -24.82 10.30
N GLU A 458 -21.36 -24.75 9.43
CA GLU A 458 -20.23 -25.67 9.45
C GLU A 458 -19.34 -25.45 10.68
N LEU A 459 -19.05 -24.20 11.06
CA LEU A 459 -18.32 -23.87 12.29
C LEU A 459 -19.06 -24.40 13.54
N THR A 460 -20.37 -24.13 13.65
CA THR A 460 -21.20 -24.63 14.77
C THR A 460 -21.25 -26.16 14.80
N ARG A 461 -21.36 -26.81 13.63
CA ARG A 461 -21.38 -28.27 13.51
C ARG A 461 -20.10 -28.90 14.05
N VAL A 462 -18.94 -28.39 13.64
CA VAL A 462 -17.63 -28.90 14.08
C VAL A 462 -17.45 -28.72 15.58
N ARG A 463 -17.76 -27.53 16.11
CA ARG A 463 -17.64 -27.26 17.55
C ARG A 463 -18.58 -28.08 18.42
N ARG A 464 -19.80 -28.34 17.93
CA ARG A 464 -20.75 -29.23 18.61
C ARG A 464 -20.27 -30.68 18.62
N ALA A 465 -19.54 -31.12 17.59
CA ALA A 465 -18.92 -32.44 17.57
C ALA A 465 -17.78 -32.51 18.61
N GLU A 466 -16.92 -31.48 18.65
CA GLU A 466 -15.83 -31.38 19.63
C GLU A 466 -16.34 -31.35 21.08
N SER A 467 -17.37 -30.57 21.39
CA SER A 467 -17.94 -30.49 22.75
C SER A 467 -18.54 -31.81 23.23
N ARG A 468 -18.89 -32.70 22.30
CA ARG A 468 -19.39 -34.07 22.57
C ARG A 468 -18.29 -35.13 22.58
N GLY A 469 -17.03 -34.73 22.41
CA GLY A 469 -15.89 -35.66 22.29
C GLY A 469 -15.95 -36.55 21.04
N LEU A 470 -16.74 -36.16 20.03
CA LEU A 470 -16.76 -36.87 18.75
C LEU A 470 -15.53 -36.44 17.94
N PRO A 471 -14.88 -37.36 17.21
CA PRO A 471 -13.76 -37.00 16.35
C PRO A 471 -14.26 -35.95 15.33
N ALA A 472 -13.50 -34.86 15.19
CA ALA A 472 -13.79 -33.85 14.19
C ALA A 472 -13.87 -34.53 12.81
N ILE A 473 -15.07 -34.52 12.24
CA ILE A 473 -15.36 -35.17 10.96
C ILE A 473 -14.68 -34.33 9.88
N GLY A 474 -13.41 -34.59 9.57
CA GLY A 474 -12.68 -33.76 8.60
C GLY A 474 -11.22 -34.09 8.29
N SER A 475 -10.53 -35.00 8.99
CA SER A 475 -9.13 -35.33 8.65
C SER A 475 -8.96 -36.20 7.39
N THR A 476 -9.97 -36.28 6.52
CA THR A 476 -9.91 -37.01 5.23
C THR A 476 -8.89 -36.45 4.23
N SER A 477 -8.27 -35.31 4.50
CA SER A 477 -7.21 -34.71 3.68
C SER A 477 -5.89 -35.51 3.67
N ASP A 478 -5.65 -36.45 4.60
CA ASP A 478 -4.42 -37.24 4.62
C ASP A 478 -4.40 -38.40 3.60
N ARG A 479 -5.46 -38.58 2.80
CA ARG A 479 -5.50 -39.64 1.77
C ARG A 479 -5.00 -39.22 0.39
N HIS A 480 -4.59 -37.98 0.17
CA HIS A 480 -4.09 -37.50 -1.13
C HIS A 480 -2.70 -36.85 -1.09
N ALA A 481 -1.95 -37.01 0.01
CA ALA A 481 -0.56 -36.54 0.13
C ALA A 481 0.44 -37.70 0.31
N ALA A 482 0.22 -38.82 -0.37
CA ALA A 482 1.18 -39.93 -0.52
C ALA A 482 1.45 -40.19 -1.99
#